data_AF-A0A1N7PGC8-F1
#
_entry.id   AF-A0A1N7PGC8-F1
#
_cell.length_a   1.000
_cell.length_b   1.000
_cell.length_c   1.000
_cell.angle_alpha   90.00
_cell.angle_beta   90.00
_cell.angle_gamma   90.00
#
_symmetry.space_group_name_H-M   'P 1'
#
loop_
_entity.id
_entity.type
_entity.pdbx_description
1 polymer ?
#
loop_
_entity_poly.entity_id
_entity_poly.type
_entity_poly.pdbx_seq_one_letter_code
_entity_poly.pdbx_strand_id
1 'polypeptide(L)'
;MKRILLLLFVISLSSLSAQKATKTPKAAITNKETKPTKEETMDWIAGKMKEYLTGGREFVSYEKGIFIYQREFGGGGLSNLCTNKVNLNKLTGISDEYSSDFFVYGQGLTSTKCTEDHSEIIYNGISISGPNYKKYGVPFSFGMDTNLVERLRKAFKTLTDYNSAKKDPNEKF
;
A
#
# COMPACT_ATOMS: atom_id res chain seq x y z
N MET A 1 -2.40 27.97 -60.17
CA MET A 1 -3.60 27.13 -60.02
C MET A 1 -4.34 27.65 -58.77
N LYS A 2 -5.42 28.47 -58.79
CA LYS A 2 -6.86 28.20 -59.08
C LYS A 2 -7.26 26.78 -58.60
N ARG A 3 -8.22 26.54 -57.70
CA ARG A 3 -9.59 27.09 -57.43
C ARG A 3 -9.89 26.98 -55.91
N ILE A 4 -10.48 27.96 -55.19
CA ILE A 4 -11.86 28.53 -55.18
C ILE A 4 -12.94 27.62 -54.53
N LEU A 5 -13.69 28.27 -53.63
CA LEU A 5 -15.06 28.05 -53.12
C LEU A 5 -15.27 27.08 -51.94
N LEU A 6 -16.22 27.25 -51.01
CA LEU A 6 -16.96 28.33 -50.32
C LEU A 6 -18.06 27.60 -49.50
N LEU A 7 -18.76 28.36 -48.64
CA LEU A 7 -20.09 28.13 -48.02
C LEU A 7 -20.07 27.41 -46.66
N LEU A 8 -20.35 28.04 -45.52
CA LEU A 8 -21.48 28.87 -45.03
C LEU A 8 -22.78 28.08 -44.70
N PHE A 9 -23.15 28.19 -43.41
CA PHE A 9 -24.48 28.10 -42.77
C PHE A 9 -25.15 26.71 -42.76
N VAL A 10 -25.77 26.28 -41.65
CA VAL A 10 -27.11 26.72 -41.22
C VAL A 10 -27.25 26.87 -39.70
N ILE A 11 -27.85 27.99 -39.30
CA ILE A 11 -28.46 28.25 -37.99
C ILE A 11 -29.79 27.49 -37.91
N SER A 12 -30.04 26.77 -36.82
CA SER A 12 -31.41 26.53 -36.36
C SER A 12 -31.51 26.71 -34.84
N LEU A 13 -31.76 27.96 -34.44
CA LEU A 13 -32.57 28.23 -33.26
C LEU A 13 -34.02 27.91 -33.63
N SER A 14 -34.57 26.84 -33.06
CA SER A 14 -36.02 26.68 -32.89
C SER A 14 -36.32 26.83 -31.40
N SER A 15 -36.83 28.00 -31.05
CA SER A 15 -37.38 28.30 -29.74
C SER A 15 -38.83 27.82 -29.64
N LEU A 16 -39.16 27.33 -28.44
CA LEU A 16 -40.46 27.13 -27.80
C LEU A 16 -41.31 25.92 -28.19
N SER A 17 -41.39 24.99 -27.23
CA SER A 17 -42.68 24.61 -26.66
C SER A 17 -42.52 24.31 -25.18
N ALA A 18 -43.30 25.01 -24.36
CA ALA A 18 -43.40 24.82 -22.93
C ALA A 18 -43.91 23.40 -22.64
N GLN A 19 -43.08 22.58 -22.00
CA GLN A 19 -43.52 21.33 -21.38
C GLN A 19 -43.05 21.33 -19.93
N LYS A 20 -44.03 21.09 -19.05
CA LYS A 20 -43.95 21.07 -17.59
C LYS A 20 -42.66 20.43 -17.10
N ALA A 21 -42.00 21.09 -16.16
CA ALA A 21 -40.90 20.54 -15.39
C ALA A 21 -41.38 19.33 -14.58
N THR A 22 -41.35 18.14 -15.18
CA THR A 22 -41.37 16.88 -14.47
C THR A 22 -40.01 16.77 -13.78
N LYS A 23 -39.99 16.95 -12.46
CA LYS A 23 -38.81 16.73 -11.63
C LYS A 23 -38.44 15.24 -11.74
N THR A 24 -37.57 14.89 -12.68
CA THR A 24 -36.85 13.62 -12.63
C THR A 24 -36.06 13.62 -11.32
N PRO A 25 -36.29 12.66 -10.39
CA PRO A 25 -35.43 12.54 -9.23
C PRO A 25 -34.02 12.28 -9.76
N LYS A 26 -33.13 13.26 -9.60
CA LYS A 26 -31.70 13.04 -9.75
C LYS A 26 -31.38 11.92 -8.75
N ALA A 27 -31.17 10.71 -9.24
CA ALA A 27 -30.67 9.62 -8.43
C ALA A 27 -29.42 10.17 -7.73
N ALA A 28 -29.52 10.36 -6.42
CA ALA A 28 -28.35 10.58 -5.61
C ALA A 28 -27.54 9.29 -5.73
N ILE A 29 -26.59 9.27 -6.66
CA ILE A 29 -25.49 8.32 -6.64
C ILE A 29 -24.76 8.63 -5.34
N THR A 30 -25.22 7.99 -4.28
CA THR A 30 -24.54 7.98 -3.01
C THR A 30 -23.38 7.04 -3.28
N ASN A 31 -22.28 7.59 -3.79
CA ASN A 31 -20.99 6.89 -3.80
C ASN A 31 -20.66 6.63 -2.33
N LYS A 32 -21.19 5.52 -1.78
CA LYS A 32 -20.59 4.89 -0.62
C LYS A 32 -19.24 4.45 -1.11
N GLU A 33 -18.23 5.22 -0.77
CA GLU A 33 -16.84 4.84 -0.92
C GLU A 33 -16.69 3.49 -0.22
N THR A 34 -16.60 2.41 -0.99
CA THR A 34 -16.44 1.07 -0.45
C THR A 34 -15.06 0.99 0.18
N LYS A 35 -15.01 0.61 1.46
CA LYS A 35 -13.75 0.39 2.16
C LYS A 35 -12.91 -0.64 1.36
N PRO A 36 -11.60 -0.40 1.15
CA PRO A 36 -10.76 -1.36 0.43
C PRO A 36 -10.74 -2.70 1.15
N THR A 37 -10.76 -3.80 0.41
CA THR A 37 -10.65 -5.16 0.93
C THR A 37 -9.31 -5.40 1.64
N LYS A 38 -9.19 -6.53 2.34
CA LYS A 38 -7.94 -6.94 2.98
C LYS A 38 -6.81 -7.10 1.95
N GLU A 39 -7.10 -7.74 0.82
CA GLU A 39 -6.14 -7.97 -0.25
C GLU A 39 -5.69 -6.66 -0.89
N GLU A 40 -6.62 -5.79 -1.29
CA GLU A 40 -6.28 -4.46 -1.82
C GLU A 40 -5.44 -3.63 -0.83
N THR A 41 -5.73 -3.74 0.47
CA THR A 41 -4.94 -3.07 1.51
C THR A 41 -3.52 -3.62 1.61
N MET A 42 -3.35 -4.96 1.59
CA MET A 42 -2.03 -5.58 1.61
C MET A 42 -1.22 -5.27 0.35
N ASP A 43 -1.86 -5.33 -0.82
CA ASP A 43 -1.24 -5.08 -2.11
C ASP A 43 -0.76 -3.63 -2.22
N TRP A 44 -1.57 -2.68 -1.75
CA TRP A 44 -1.18 -1.28 -1.71
C TRP A 44 0.01 -1.05 -0.78
N ILE A 45 0.00 -1.63 0.43
CA ILE A 45 1.14 -1.55 1.37
C ILE A 45 2.41 -2.16 0.74
N ALA A 46 2.30 -3.35 0.16
CA ALA A 46 3.41 -4.04 -0.49
C ALA A 46 3.97 -3.25 -1.68
N GLY A 47 3.11 -2.64 -2.49
CA GLY A 47 3.49 -1.74 -3.57
C GLY A 47 4.32 -0.57 -3.06
N LYS A 48 3.89 0.08 -1.98
CA LYS A 48 4.66 1.17 -1.35
C LYS A 48 5.95 0.68 -0.72
N MET A 49 5.95 -0.46 -0.02
CA MET A 49 7.18 -1.05 0.49
C MET A 49 8.20 -1.30 -0.64
N LYS A 50 7.76 -1.81 -1.79
CA LYS A 50 8.61 -2.03 -2.97
C LYS A 50 9.16 -0.72 -3.55
N GLU A 51 8.31 0.28 -3.75
CA GLU A 51 8.71 1.61 -4.25
C GLU A 51 9.80 2.27 -3.37
N TYR A 52 9.80 1.98 -2.06
CA TYR A 52 10.70 2.58 -1.07
C TYR A 52 11.75 1.60 -0.52
N LEU A 53 12.07 0.54 -1.26
CA LEU A 53 13.27 -0.27 -0.98
C LEU A 53 14.52 0.54 -1.37
N THR A 54 15.23 1.05 -0.36
CA THR A 54 16.47 1.84 -0.53
C THR A 54 17.70 1.12 0.06
N GLY A 55 18.92 1.57 -0.25
CA GLY A 55 20.14 1.13 0.46
C GLY A 55 20.54 -0.32 0.21
N GLY A 56 20.67 -0.72 -1.06
CA GLY A 56 21.15 -2.07 -1.43
C GLY A 56 20.15 -3.19 -1.15
N ARG A 57 18.85 -2.85 -1.08
CA ARG A 57 17.76 -3.81 -0.93
C ARG A 57 17.09 -4.06 -2.27
N GLU A 58 16.86 -5.32 -2.61
CA GLU A 58 16.24 -5.72 -3.86
C GLU A 58 14.94 -6.49 -3.61
N PHE A 59 13.88 -6.09 -4.31
CA PHE A 59 12.60 -6.81 -4.27
C PHE A 59 12.74 -8.18 -4.94
N VAL A 60 12.28 -9.24 -4.27
CA VAL A 60 12.28 -10.60 -4.83
C VAL A 60 10.88 -11.01 -5.25
N SER A 61 9.92 -10.98 -4.32
CA SER A 61 8.56 -11.42 -4.60
C SER A 61 7.55 -10.86 -3.60
N TYR A 62 6.28 -10.89 -4.01
CA TYR A 62 5.15 -10.64 -3.14
C TYR A 62 3.99 -11.55 -3.55
N GLU A 63 3.50 -12.36 -2.61
CA GLU A 63 2.33 -13.22 -2.82
C GLU A 63 1.58 -13.40 -1.50
N LYS A 64 0.24 -13.29 -1.52
CA LYS A 64 -0.65 -13.59 -0.37
C LYS A 64 -0.23 -12.91 0.93
N GLY A 65 0.16 -11.63 0.85
CA GLY A 65 0.59 -10.85 2.03
C GLY A 65 2.00 -11.15 2.52
N ILE A 66 2.79 -11.93 1.78
CA ILE A 66 4.20 -12.21 2.10
C ILE A 66 5.08 -11.42 1.15
N PHE A 67 5.77 -10.41 1.66
CA PHE A 67 6.71 -9.58 0.93
C PHE A 67 8.15 -10.06 1.19
N ILE A 68 8.92 -10.32 0.12
CA ILE A 68 10.28 -10.82 0.20
C ILE A 68 11.23 -9.85 -0.51
N TYR A 69 12.31 -9.49 0.17
CA TYR A 69 13.40 -8.69 -0.39
C TYR A 69 14.76 -9.21 0.09
N GLN A 70 15.80 -9.01 -0.71
CA GLN A 70 17.18 -9.33 -0.37
C GLN A 70 17.97 -8.08 -0.02
N ARG A 71 19.01 -8.24 0.79
CA ARG A 71 19.98 -7.18 1.07
C ARG A 71 21.35 -7.78 1.30
N GLU A 72 22.39 -7.06 0.93
CA GLU A 72 23.75 -7.39 1.34
C GLU A 72 23.91 -7.19 2.85
N PHE A 73 24.70 -8.05 3.49
CA PHE A 73 25.05 -7.94 4.89
C PHE A 73 26.58 -7.95 5.05
N GLY A 74 27.10 -6.96 5.78
CA GLY A 74 28.52 -6.92 6.15
C GLY A 74 29.51 -6.41 5.08
N GLY A 75 29.04 -5.82 3.97
CA GLY A 75 29.92 -5.13 3.01
C GLY A 75 30.91 -6.01 2.23
N GLY A 76 30.73 -7.34 2.23
CA GLY A 76 31.64 -8.31 1.62
C GLY A 76 31.35 -8.66 0.14
N GLY A 77 30.38 -8.01 -0.51
CA GLY A 77 29.93 -8.37 -1.85
C GLY A 77 29.05 -9.63 -1.90
N LEU A 78 28.87 -10.18 -3.10
CA LEU A 78 27.85 -11.18 -3.49
C LEU A 78 27.81 -12.50 -2.69
N SER A 79 28.71 -12.75 -1.73
CA SER A 79 28.69 -13.95 -0.88
C SER A 79 27.67 -13.87 0.26
N ASN A 80 27.30 -12.66 0.71
CA ASN A 80 26.57 -12.47 1.98
C ASN A 80 25.20 -11.80 1.77
N LEU A 81 24.32 -12.50 1.05
CA LEU A 81 22.94 -12.06 0.84
C LEU A 81 22.02 -12.56 1.97
N CYS A 82 21.26 -11.64 2.54
CA CYS A 82 20.19 -11.96 3.48
C CYS A 82 18.84 -11.81 2.80
N THR A 83 18.07 -12.89 2.79
CA THR A 83 16.66 -12.87 2.42
C THR A 83 15.84 -12.42 3.61
N ASN A 84 15.02 -11.39 3.42
CA ASN A 84 14.14 -10.83 4.43
C ASN A 84 12.69 -11.06 4.01
N LYS A 85 11.86 -11.46 4.96
CA LYS A 85 10.44 -11.69 4.77
C LYS A 85 9.63 -10.77 5.68
N VAL A 86 8.56 -10.18 5.16
CA VAL A 86 7.54 -9.46 5.91
C VAL A 86 6.19 -10.12 5.65
N ASN A 87 5.54 -10.62 6.69
CA ASN A 87 4.24 -11.29 6.58
C ASN A 87 3.12 -10.39 7.11
N LEU A 88 2.47 -9.66 6.20
CA LEU A 88 1.39 -8.71 6.50
C LEU A 88 0.17 -9.36 7.17
N ASN A 89 -0.04 -10.67 7.02
CA ASN A 89 -1.11 -11.40 7.73
C ASN A 89 -0.85 -11.57 9.23
N LYS A 90 0.41 -11.40 9.67
CA LYS A 90 0.78 -11.49 11.08
C LYS A 90 0.68 -10.16 11.82
N LEU A 91 0.29 -9.09 11.13
CA LEU A 91 0.13 -7.76 11.73
C LEU A 91 -1.00 -7.79 12.77
N THR A 92 -0.68 -7.42 14.00
CA THR A 92 -1.64 -7.37 15.13
C THR A 92 -1.80 -5.99 15.74
N GLY A 93 -0.92 -5.05 15.39
CA GLY A 93 -1.05 -3.69 15.90
C GLY A 93 -0.05 -2.70 15.32
N ILE A 94 -0.27 -1.46 15.73
CA ILE A 94 0.51 -0.28 15.41
C ILE A 94 0.77 0.47 16.71
N SER A 95 1.95 1.06 16.84
CA SER A 95 2.26 1.95 17.96
C SER A 95 3.09 3.11 17.46
N ASP A 96 2.86 4.26 18.08
CA ASP A 96 3.74 5.40 17.91
C ASP A 96 5.11 5.08 18.50
N GLU A 97 6.14 5.61 17.86
CA GLU A 97 7.52 5.48 18.34
C GLU A 97 8.07 6.87 18.68
N TYR A 98 7.97 7.80 17.73
CA TYR A 98 8.34 9.22 17.85
C TYR A 98 7.33 10.07 17.05
N SER A 99 7.40 11.40 17.14
CA SER A 99 6.35 12.33 16.68
C SER A 99 5.86 12.13 15.24
N SER A 100 6.70 11.67 14.32
CA SER A 100 6.36 11.37 12.91
C SER A 100 6.37 9.88 12.58
N ASP A 101 6.83 9.04 13.51
CA ASP A 101 7.22 7.67 13.22
C ASP A 101 6.26 6.70 13.88
N PHE A 102 6.04 5.57 13.22
CA PHE A 102 5.37 4.43 13.83
C PHE A 102 6.07 3.15 13.46
N PHE A 103 5.90 2.18 14.35
CA PHE A 103 6.21 0.81 14.05
C PHE A 103 4.93 -0.01 14.07
N VAL A 104 4.98 -1.11 13.35
CA VAL A 104 3.92 -2.11 13.33
C VAL A 104 4.45 -3.42 13.89
N TYR A 105 3.58 -4.18 14.54
CA TYR A 105 3.99 -5.35 15.29
C TYR A 105 3.05 -6.55 15.14
N GLY A 106 3.62 -7.72 15.38
CA GLY A 106 2.98 -9.01 15.24
C GLY A 106 3.96 -10.16 15.46
N GLN A 107 3.50 -11.29 16.01
CA GLN A 107 4.37 -12.41 16.35
C GLN A 107 5.02 -13.02 15.09
N GLY A 108 6.34 -12.90 14.98
CA GLY A 108 7.11 -13.31 13.81
C GLY A 108 6.68 -12.61 12.52
N LEU A 109 6.36 -11.31 12.64
CA LEU A 109 6.02 -10.42 11.53
C LEU A 109 7.11 -10.40 10.46
N THR A 110 8.38 -10.45 10.87
CA THR A 110 9.51 -10.52 9.95
C THR A 110 10.50 -11.59 10.29
N SER A 111 11.23 -12.01 9.27
CA SER A 111 12.38 -12.87 9.43
C SER A 111 13.49 -12.54 8.46
N THR A 112 14.72 -12.86 8.85
CA THR A 112 15.92 -12.69 8.05
C THR A 112 16.70 -14.00 8.06
N LYS A 113 17.09 -14.47 6.87
CA LYS A 113 17.97 -15.63 6.69
C LYS A 113 19.10 -15.26 5.75
N CYS A 114 20.34 -15.38 6.22
CA CYS A 114 21.54 -15.07 5.45
C CYS A 114 22.18 -16.37 4.93
N THR A 115 22.84 -16.33 3.78
CA THR A 115 23.42 -17.54 3.16
C THR A 115 24.43 -18.25 4.06
N GLU A 116 25.19 -17.49 4.84
CA GLU A 116 26.22 -18.01 5.75
C GLU A 116 25.64 -18.49 7.10
N ASP A 117 24.44 -18.04 7.48
CA ASP A 117 23.80 -18.37 8.74
C ASP A 117 22.68 -19.40 8.53
N HIS A 118 22.83 -20.58 9.12
CA HIS A 118 21.79 -21.63 9.06
C HIS A 118 20.51 -21.28 9.85
N SER A 119 20.57 -20.30 10.76
CA SER A 119 19.44 -19.89 11.60
C SER A 119 18.67 -18.69 11.02
N GLU A 120 17.35 -18.82 10.98
CA GLU A 120 16.45 -17.70 10.67
C GLU A 120 16.26 -16.83 11.91
N ILE A 121 16.57 -15.54 11.80
CA ILE A 121 16.32 -14.56 12.87
C ILE A 121 14.91 -14.01 12.68
N ILE A 122 14.10 -14.05 13.74
CA ILE A 122 12.70 -13.62 13.70
C ILE A 122 12.53 -12.34 14.53
N TYR A 123 11.84 -11.35 13.98
CA TYR A 123 11.47 -10.13 14.71
C TYR A 123 9.95 -9.93 14.72
N ASN A 124 9.46 -9.33 15.80
CA ASN A 124 8.05 -9.09 16.03
C ASN A 124 7.56 -7.71 15.56
N GLY A 125 8.41 -6.92 14.90
CA GLY A 125 8.05 -5.57 14.46
C GLY A 125 8.95 -5.03 13.36
N ILE A 126 8.43 -4.02 12.65
CA ILE A 126 9.17 -3.19 11.69
C ILE A 126 8.82 -1.72 11.91
N SER A 127 9.83 -0.86 11.84
CA SER A 127 9.60 0.58 11.75
C SER A 127 9.32 0.97 10.29
N ILE A 128 8.33 1.82 10.09
CA ILE A 128 7.84 2.24 8.76
C ILE A 128 8.38 3.62 8.39
N SER A 129 8.63 4.51 9.35
CA SER A 129 9.09 5.87 9.05
C SER A 129 10.23 6.35 9.94
N GLY A 130 10.72 5.52 10.85
CA GLY A 130 11.80 5.92 11.76
C GLY A 130 13.21 5.63 11.25
N PRO A 131 14.24 6.26 11.84
CA PRO A 131 15.62 5.84 11.71
C PRO A 131 15.77 4.35 12.07
N ASN A 132 16.90 3.76 11.66
CA ASN A 132 17.20 2.35 11.93
C ASN A 132 17.40 2.11 13.43
N TYR A 133 16.31 1.86 14.15
CA TYR A 133 16.34 1.50 15.55
C TYR A 133 16.85 0.06 15.68
N LYS A 134 17.90 -0.13 16.49
CA LYS A 134 18.57 -1.42 16.73
C LYS A 134 17.66 -2.57 17.19
N LYS A 135 16.39 -2.30 17.50
CA LYS A 135 15.41 -3.25 18.05
C LYS A 135 14.51 -3.91 16.99
N TYR A 136 14.58 -3.50 15.73
CA TYR A 136 13.77 -4.08 14.66
C TYR A 136 14.63 -4.61 13.51
N GLY A 137 14.02 -5.41 12.63
CA GLY A 137 14.56 -5.58 11.28
C GLY A 137 14.71 -4.23 10.57
N VAL A 138 15.51 -4.17 9.51
CA VAL A 138 15.82 -2.91 8.80
C VAL A 138 14.54 -2.14 8.46
N PRO A 139 14.45 -0.84 8.79
CA PRO A 139 13.23 -0.07 8.62
C PRO A 139 12.90 0.11 7.14
N PHE A 140 11.61 0.20 6.83
CA PHE A 140 11.19 0.95 5.64
C PHE A 140 11.30 2.44 6.00
N SER A 141 11.77 3.27 5.09
CA SER A 141 11.84 4.72 5.32
C SER A 141 11.17 5.39 4.15
N PHE A 142 10.00 5.99 4.40
CA PHE A 142 9.23 6.73 3.40
C PHE A 142 9.66 8.20 3.30
N GLY A 143 10.81 8.55 3.90
CA GLY A 143 11.40 9.89 3.83
C GLY A 143 10.53 10.96 4.51
N MET A 144 10.60 12.19 3.98
CA MET A 144 9.85 13.35 4.48
C MET A 144 8.41 13.44 3.94
N ASP A 145 7.90 12.42 3.24
CA ASP A 145 6.54 12.43 2.70
C ASP A 145 5.51 12.12 3.79
N THR A 146 5.16 13.16 4.56
CA THR A 146 4.20 13.07 5.68
C THR A 146 2.83 12.58 5.23
N ASN A 147 2.38 12.95 4.03
CA ASN A 147 1.09 12.52 3.49
C ASN A 147 1.08 11.02 3.21
N LEU A 148 2.17 10.48 2.65
CA LEU A 148 2.31 9.06 2.44
C LEU A 148 2.37 8.30 3.77
N VAL A 149 3.14 8.80 4.74
CA VAL A 149 3.27 8.19 6.08
C VAL A 149 1.91 8.11 6.78
N GLU A 150 1.08 9.17 6.72
CA GLU A 150 -0.28 9.13 7.26
C GLU A 150 -1.20 8.12 6.54
N ARG A 151 -1.09 8.03 5.22
CA ARG A 151 -1.85 7.04 4.43
C ARG A 151 -1.42 5.61 4.77
N LEU A 152 -0.12 5.36 4.92
CA LEU A 152 0.42 4.09 5.38
C LEU A 152 -0.07 3.75 6.78
N ARG A 153 -0.05 4.70 7.71
CA ARG A 153 -0.60 4.52 9.06
C ARG A 153 -2.05 4.07 9.03
N LYS A 154 -2.89 4.73 8.21
CA LYS A 154 -4.30 4.35 8.01
C LYS A 154 -4.45 2.95 7.38
N ALA A 155 -3.61 2.62 6.39
CA ALA A 155 -3.61 1.32 5.74
C ALA A 155 -3.20 0.18 6.71
N PHE A 156 -2.13 0.36 7.47
CA PHE A 156 -1.68 -0.61 8.49
C PHE A 156 -2.69 -0.76 9.62
N LYS A 157 -3.35 0.32 10.05
CA LYS A 157 -4.45 0.22 11.02
C LYS A 157 -5.61 -0.58 10.45
N THR A 158 -6.00 -0.30 9.20
CA THR A 158 -7.07 -1.04 8.50
C THR A 158 -6.74 -2.52 8.37
N LEU A 159 -5.50 -2.85 8.02
CA LEU A 159 -5.03 -4.23 7.93
C LEU A 159 -5.00 -4.94 9.29
N THR A 160 -4.64 -4.23 10.36
CA THR A 160 -4.73 -4.74 11.73
C THR A 160 -6.16 -5.14 12.06
N ASP A 161 -7.13 -4.30 11.70
CA ASP A 161 -8.55 -4.58 11.93
C ASP A 161 -8.99 -5.81 11.13
N TYR A 162 -8.55 -5.95 9.87
CA TYR A 162 -8.81 -7.15 9.06
C TYR A 162 -8.17 -8.43 9.61
N ASN A 163 -6.99 -8.35 10.22
CA ASN A 163 -6.34 -9.50 10.86
C ASN A 163 -6.95 -9.84 12.22
N SER A 164 -7.56 -8.87 12.89
CA SER A 164 -8.15 -9.02 14.23
C SER A 164 -9.63 -9.40 14.18
N ALA A 165 -10.32 -9.12 13.07
CA ALA A 165 -11.67 -9.61 12.84
C ALA A 165 -11.63 -11.14 12.93
N LYS A 166 -12.28 -11.69 13.97
CA LYS A 166 -12.56 -13.13 14.03
C LYS A 166 -13.16 -13.49 12.67
N LYS A 167 -12.58 -14.47 11.98
CA LYS A 167 -13.16 -15.02 10.74
C LYS A 167 -14.66 -15.15 10.97
N ASP A 168 -15.45 -14.34 10.29
CA ASP A 168 -16.90 -14.50 10.38
C ASP A 168 -17.17 -15.91 9.86
N PRO A 169 -17.83 -16.81 10.62
CA PRO A 169 -18.09 -18.18 10.19
C PRO A 169 -18.83 -18.28 8.84
N ASN A 170 -19.32 -17.16 8.31
CA ASN A 170 -20.09 -17.05 7.08
C ASN A 170 -19.34 -16.41 5.89
N GLU A 171 -18.05 -16.10 5.97
CA GLU A 171 -17.28 -15.76 4.75
C GLU A 171 -17.05 -17.03 3.91
N LYS A 172 -17.95 -17.27 2.96
CA LYS A 172 -17.72 -18.21 1.86
C LYS A 172 -16.91 -17.51 0.77
N PHE A 173 -15.83 -18.17 0.33
CA PHE A 173 -15.09 -17.86 -0.90
C PHE A 173 -15.99 -17.91 -2.12
#